data_AF-A0AAE9E6E4-F1
#
_entry.id   AF-A0AAE9E6E4-F1
#
_cell.length_a   1.000
_cell.length_b   1.000
_cell.length_c   1.000
_cell.angle_alpha   90.00
_cell.angle_beta   90.00
_cell.angle_gamma   90.00
#
_symmetry.space_group_name_H-M   'P 1'
#
loop_
_entity.id
_entity.type
_entity.pdbx_description
1 polymer ?
#
loop_
_entity_poly.entity_id
_entity_poly.type
_entity_poly.pdbx_seq_one_letter_code
_entity_poly.pdbx_strand_id
1 'polypeptide(L)'
;MEVPKGSLKVDFQACNIHYRCPWIPGIPVKSIHFIGSSCIFFYELINDLILIELENDIPDDLYHFTPICLADSSDVVDNGEDLQIPQASNLNLRPDINVISAKVNTSINSEKIGVESCNTSISNIICADLDVCLTSRGAGLLKKSNDRNTVVAFSGYYEDKCNRQTFIPVATHKKKICELSGICKKTSTDLFTPNSRFPPIMLTYEFNKLSSEENEENAKTCGKPSNPDSKLESELSPWTVTLKVENAPTGNTTSQIWTSSTLISKRHVVVAAFALMNGKEGDWNTVRWVPDGKKVDMSKCRNNVMEIPVEYMRKTKVFTSPCIDQHQCTTGLYRFVKSAVYFGVCESDQMAFGVILLEVWGDVPPRSLPNTIPICLAEKRMPRLEGNLKLHALRVDNKTGYVRSIRPAQTIKCNDTRKYYNKICFTRPTCSKYSAGGLLRKENGKQKLIGIMYYHSPDCKENNAVSIEVLADLFCVYAGICKVATKEQPKKEKLVQLSEGQDGTAAPSFSMYMFSGVLILLAILILLAILC
;
A
#
# COMPACT_ATOMS: atom_id res chain seq x y z
N MET A 1 18.06 27.48 -6.85
CA MET A 1 17.16 28.26 -7.73
C MET A 1 15.74 27.94 -7.29
N GLU A 2 14.90 28.96 -7.13
CA GLU A 2 13.48 28.70 -6.85
C GLU A 2 12.81 28.19 -8.13
N VAL A 3 12.13 27.05 -8.02
CA VAL A 3 11.38 26.47 -9.12
C VAL A 3 9.97 27.04 -9.07
N PRO A 4 9.44 27.61 -10.16
CA PRO A 4 8.05 28.03 -10.21
C PRO A 4 7.12 26.89 -9.80
N LYS A 5 6.23 27.16 -8.85
CA LYS A 5 5.33 26.14 -8.31
C LYS A 5 4.55 25.46 -9.44
N GLY A 6 4.65 24.13 -9.52
CA GLY A 6 3.98 23.32 -10.53
C GLY A 6 4.71 23.16 -11.87
N SER A 7 5.87 23.77 -12.08
CA SER A 7 6.61 23.65 -13.35
C SER A 7 7.45 22.38 -13.47
N LEU A 8 7.77 21.70 -12.36
CA LEU A 8 8.53 20.45 -12.35
C LEU A 8 7.94 19.46 -11.36
N LYS A 9 7.93 18.18 -11.75
CA LYS A 9 7.44 17.06 -10.93
C LYS A 9 8.42 15.89 -11.04
N VAL A 10 8.60 15.16 -9.94
CA VAL A 10 9.32 13.88 -9.95
C VAL A 10 8.31 12.76 -10.14
N ASP A 11 8.44 12.03 -11.25
CA ASP A 11 7.59 10.87 -11.55
C ASP A 11 8.25 9.58 -11.03
N PHE A 12 7.47 8.77 -10.34
CA PHE A 12 7.89 7.53 -9.70
C PHE A 12 7.44 6.29 -10.51
N GLN A 13 7.00 6.46 -11.77
CA GLN A 13 6.36 5.42 -12.59
C GLN A 13 7.27 4.29 -13.14
N ALA A 14 8.56 4.21 -12.79
CA ALA A 14 9.46 3.23 -13.39
C ALA A 14 9.38 1.84 -12.70
N CYS A 15 8.82 0.81 -13.37
CA CYS A 15 8.94 -0.60 -12.93
C CYS A 15 8.90 -1.59 -14.09
N ASN A 16 9.85 -2.54 -14.05
CA ASN A 16 10.07 -3.65 -15.01
C ASN A 16 8.89 -4.64 -15.16
N ILE A 17 7.83 -4.52 -14.34
CA ILE A 17 6.65 -5.39 -14.45
C ILE A 17 5.44 -4.65 -13.91
N HIS A 18 4.46 -4.45 -14.79
CA HIS A 18 3.31 -3.55 -14.70
C HIS A 18 2.33 -3.71 -13.51
N TYR A 19 2.68 -4.43 -12.45
CA TYR A 19 1.87 -4.58 -11.23
C TYR A 19 2.66 -4.37 -9.93
N ARG A 20 3.97 -4.08 -10.01
CA ARG A 20 4.81 -3.85 -8.82
C ARG A 20 5.13 -2.37 -8.57
N CYS A 21 4.62 -1.47 -9.40
CA CYS A 21 4.75 -0.04 -9.15
C CYS A 21 3.47 0.47 -8.49
N PRO A 22 3.51 0.99 -7.25
CA PRO A 22 2.46 1.87 -6.80
C PRO A 22 2.48 3.08 -7.73
N TRP A 23 1.33 3.38 -8.33
CA TRP A 23 1.20 4.63 -9.04
C TRP A 23 1.25 5.74 -7.99
N ILE A 24 2.34 6.49 -7.97
CA ILE A 24 2.44 7.74 -7.21
C ILE A 24 2.27 8.86 -8.24
N PRO A 25 1.28 9.76 -8.08
CA PRO A 25 1.22 10.94 -8.92
C PRO A 25 2.55 11.69 -8.81
N GLY A 26 3.05 12.23 -9.93
CA GLY A 26 4.31 12.95 -9.91
C GLY A 26 4.31 14.03 -8.83
N ILE A 27 5.25 13.95 -7.89
CA ILE A 27 5.29 14.85 -6.73
C ILE A 27 5.90 16.18 -7.20
N PRO A 28 5.21 17.32 -7.00
CA PRO A 28 5.76 18.62 -7.34
C PRO A 28 7.09 18.86 -6.63
N VAL A 29 8.00 19.53 -7.32
CA VAL A 29 9.27 19.95 -6.73
C VAL A 29 9.07 21.26 -5.97
N LYS A 30 9.51 21.25 -4.71
CA LYS A 30 9.52 22.41 -3.81
C LYS A 30 10.69 23.33 -4.13
N SER A 31 11.89 22.76 -4.24
CA SER A 31 13.12 23.52 -4.45
C SER A 31 14.16 22.71 -5.21
N ILE A 32 15.06 23.41 -5.91
CA ILE A 32 16.21 22.81 -6.60
C ILE A 32 17.48 23.53 -6.16
N HIS A 33 18.43 22.74 -5.64
CA HIS A 33 19.74 23.22 -5.22
C HIS A 33 20.80 22.67 -6.16
N PHE A 34 21.61 23.58 -6.70
CA PHE A 34 22.79 23.23 -7.47
C PHE A 34 23.99 23.11 -6.52
N ILE A 35 24.74 22.02 -6.64
CA ILE A 35 25.93 21.71 -5.84
C ILE A 35 27.09 21.54 -6.81
N GLY A 36 27.91 22.59 -6.95
CA GLY A 36 29.00 22.63 -7.93
C GLY A 36 30.05 23.66 -7.54
N SER A 37 31.22 23.59 -8.18
CA SER A 37 32.39 24.45 -7.88
C SER A 37 32.37 25.82 -8.56
N SER A 38 31.53 26.05 -9.58
CA SER A 38 31.37 27.38 -10.19
C SER A 38 29.97 27.59 -10.80
N CYS A 39 29.52 28.85 -10.90
CA CYS A 39 28.29 29.23 -11.62
C CYS A 39 28.54 29.52 -13.12
N ILE A 40 29.68 29.09 -13.66
CA ILE A 40 30.08 29.39 -15.04
C ILE A 40 29.52 28.30 -15.94
N PHE A 41 28.48 28.63 -16.70
CA PHE A 41 27.73 27.73 -17.60
C PHE A 41 28.50 27.29 -18.86
N PHE A 42 29.78 27.63 -18.99
CA PHE A 42 30.55 27.34 -20.21
C PHE A 42 31.34 26.03 -20.08
N TYR A 43 30.94 25.06 -20.91
CA TYR A 43 31.68 23.89 -21.40
C TYR A 43 32.26 22.85 -20.42
N GLU A 44 32.28 23.06 -19.09
CA GLU A 44 32.90 22.11 -18.15
C GLU A 44 31.99 21.74 -16.95
N LEU A 45 30.85 21.06 -17.20
CA LEU A 45 29.93 20.52 -16.18
C LEU A 45 30.48 19.23 -15.52
N ILE A 46 31.70 19.26 -14.98
CA ILE A 46 32.44 18.01 -14.69
C ILE A 46 32.20 17.45 -13.28
N ASN A 47 31.62 18.19 -12.33
CA ASN A 47 31.33 17.69 -10.97
C ASN A 47 30.12 18.37 -10.32
N ASP A 48 29.02 18.50 -11.06
CA ASP A 48 27.85 19.22 -10.56
C ASP A 48 26.70 18.27 -10.25
N LEU A 49 26.08 18.45 -9.08
CA LEU A 49 24.90 17.71 -8.66
C LEU A 49 23.71 18.66 -8.52
N ILE A 50 22.53 18.14 -8.85
CA ILE A 50 21.26 18.80 -8.57
C ILE A 50 20.56 18.03 -7.45
N LEU A 51 20.34 18.70 -6.32
CA LEU A 51 19.51 18.21 -5.24
C LEU A 51 18.10 18.76 -5.41
N ILE A 52 17.12 17.85 -5.48
CA ILE A 52 15.70 18.16 -5.64
C ILE A 52 14.99 17.90 -4.32
N GLU A 53 14.30 18.91 -3.80
CA GLU A 53 13.41 18.78 -2.65
C GLU A 53 11.96 18.65 -3.15
N LEU A 54 11.21 17.68 -2.62
CA LEU A 54 9.81 17.45 -2.97
C LEU A 54 8.88 18.34 -2.13
N GLU A 55 7.71 18.70 -2.67
CA GLU A 55 6.70 19.50 -1.93
C GLU A 55 6.01 18.69 -0.84
N ASN A 56 5.91 17.38 -1.03
CA ASN A 56 5.33 16.45 -0.05
C ASN A 56 6.28 15.28 0.17
N ASP A 57 6.27 14.72 1.38
CA ASP A 57 6.96 13.49 1.70
C ASP A 57 6.44 12.34 0.85
N ILE A 58 7.32 11.39 0.50
CA ILE A 58 6.90 10.12 -0.09
C ILE A 58 6.22 9.33 1.03
N PRO A 59 4.94 8.91 0.88
CA PRO A 59 4.23 8.18 1.92
C PRO A 59 5.01 6.95 2.41
N ASP A 60 5.22 6.84 3.73
CA ASP A 60 5.98 5.75 4.38
C ASP A 60 5.39 4.35 4.14
N ASP A 61 4.14 4.28 3.71
CA ASP A 61 3.41 3.04 3.46
C ASP A 61 3.70 2.44 2.07
N LEU A 62 4.50 3.14 1.25
CA LEU A 62 5.02 2.71 -0.04
C LEU A 62 6.29 1.85 0.15
N TYR A 63 6.11 0.55 0.39
CA TYR A 63 7.19 -0.45 0.45
C TYR A 63 8.10 -0.54 -0.79
N HIS A 64 7.84 0.25 -1.82
CA HIS A 64 8.54 0.25 -3.11
C HIS A 64 9.63 1.32 -3.22
N PHE A 65 9.62 2.33 -2.35
CA PHE A 65 10.64 3.39 -2.33
C PHE A 65 11.38 3.36 -1.02
N THR A 66 12.44 2.55 -0.96
CA THR A 66 13.36 2.54 0.18
C THR A 66 14.48 3.55 -0.09
N PRO A 67 14.73 4.52 0.81
CA PRO A 67 15.88 5.41 0.69
C PRO A 67 17.18 4.62 0.64
N ILE A 68 18.12 5.08 -0.18
CA ILE A 68 19.46 4.48 -0.29
C ILE A 68 20.46 5.19 0.61
N CYS A 69 21.50 4.49 1.08
CA CYS A 69 22.55 5.11 1.89
C CYS A 69 23.43 6.02 1.03
N LEU A 70 23.89 7.14 1.59
CA LEU A 70 24.90 8.00 0.99
C LEU A 70 26.29 7.49 1.38
N ALA A 71 27.18 7.33 0.40
CA ALA A 71 28.56 6.88 0.63
C ALA A 71 29.32 7.78 1.62
N ASP A 72 30.19 7.17 2.43
CA ASP A 72 31.20 7.84 3.24
C ASP A 72 32.60 7.71 2.67
N SER A 73 33.58 8.38 3.29
CA SER A 73 35.00 8.24 2.95
C SER A 73 35.52 6.80 3.08
N SER A 74 34.82 5.93 3.81
CA SER A 74 35.12 4.50 3.92
C SER A 74 34.57 3.66 2.76
N ASP A 75 33.62 4.18 1.99
CA ASP A 75 33.02 3.47 0.84
C ASP A 75 33.86 3.71 -0.42
N VAL A 76 35.17 3.45 -0.33
CA VAL A 76 36.11 3.54 -1.45
C VAL A 76 35.72 2.52 -2.51
N VAL A 77 35.70 2.93 -3.77
CA VAL A 77 35.47 2.04 -4.91
C VAL A 77 36.83 1.61 -5.46
N ASP A 78 37.07 0.32 -5.52
CA ASP A 78 38.35 -0.25 -5.97
C ASP A 78 38.32 -0.66 -7.45
N ASN A 79 39.50 -0.72 -8.07
CA ASN A 79 39.64 -1.21 -9.44
C ASN A 79 39.27 -2.70 -9.49
N GLY A 80 38.45 -3.07 -10.47
CA GLY A 80 37.95 -4.42 -10.67
C GLY A 80 36.66 -4.74 -9.90
N GLU A 81 36.09 -3.81 -9.13
CA GLU A 81 34.81 -4.03 -8.46
C GLU A 81 33.65 -4.16 -9.44
N ASP A 82 32.78 -5.14 -9.19
CA ASP A 82 31.51 -5.31 -9.89
C ASP A 82 30.40 -4.60 -9.10
N LEU A 83 29.82 -3.58 -9.72
CA LEU A 83 28.79 -2.71 -9.14
C LEU A 83 27.50 -2.77 -9.97
N GLN A 84 26.43 -2.18 -9.44
CA GLN A 84 25.11 -2.20 -10.06
C GLN A 84 24.60 -0.79 -10.34
N ILE A 85 23.92 -0.63 -11.47
CA ILE A 85 23.28 0.62 -11.87
C ILE A 85 21.79 0.35 -12.11
N PRO A 86 20.89 0.75 -11.20
CA PRO A 86 19.48 0.81 -11.50
C PRO A 86 19.22 1.99 -12.43
N GLN A 87 18.57 1.70 -13.56
CA GLN A 87 18.28 2.69 -14.57
C GLN A 87 16.82 2.56 -15.02
N ALA A 88 16.09 3.68 -15.02
CA ALA A 88 14.78 3.76 -15.66
C ALA A 88 14.98 3.96 -17.17
N SER A 89 14.58 2.96 -17.97
CA SER A 89 14.57 3.05 -19.43
C SER A 89 13.29 3.70 -19.92
N ASN A 90 13.40 4.73 -20.77
CA ASN A 90 12.27 5.43 -21.40
C ASN A 90 12.02 5.00 -22.85
N LEU A 91 12.74 3.99 -23.36
CA LEU A 91 12.66 3.57 -24.76
C LEU A 91 11.31 2.94 -25.13
N ASN A 92 10.52 2.55 -24.14
CA ASN A 92 9.15 2.07 -24.30
C ASN A 92 8.18 3.12 -23.74
N LEU A 93 6.94 3.16 -24.27
CA LEU A 93 5.80 3.95 -23.73
C LEU A 93 5.48 3.67 -22.24
N ARG A 94 6.25 2.80 -21.58
CA ARG A 94 6.15 2.35 -20.19
C ARG A 94 7.57 2.23 -19.64
N PRO A 95 7.98 3.07 -18.67
CA PRO A 95 9.34 3.04 -18.15
C PRO A 95 9.60 1.80 -17.30
N ASP A 96 10.63 1.03 -17.65
CA ASP A 96 11.07 -0.17 -16.93
C ASP A 96 12.38 0.12 -16.18
N ILE A 97 12.55 -0.42 -14.97
CA ILE A 97 13.84 -0.35 -14.24
C ILE A 97 14.67 -1.58 -14.61
N ASN A 98 15.82 -1.34 -15.22
CA ASN A 98 16.83 -2.37 -15.46
C ASN A 98 17.99 -2.17 -14.49
N VAL A 99 18.56 -3.27 -14.01
CA VAL A 99 19.82 -3.25 -13.26
C VAL A 99 20.91 -3.68 -14.21
N ILE A 100 21.86 -2.79 -14.46
CA ILE A 100 22.99 -3.00 -15.37
C ILE A 100 24.22 -3.26 -14.50
N SER A 101 25.01 -4.28 -14.83
CA SER A 101 26.30 -4.52 -14.19
C SER A 101 27.33 -3.52 -14.71
N ALA A 102 28.15 -3.02 -13.80
CA ALA A 102 29.21 -2.07 -14.09
C ALA A 102 30.52 -2.57 -13.47
N LYS A 103 31.53 -2.84 -14.29
CA LYS A 103 32.85 -3.24 -13.85
C LYS A 103 33.77 -2.04 -13.78
N VAL A 104 34.26 -1.72 -12.60
CA VAL A 104 35.14 -0.56 -12.40
C VAL A 104 36.52 -0.86 -12.98
N ASN A 105 36.94 -0.06 -13.95
CA ASN A 105 38.26 -0.17 -14.56
C ASN A 105 39.30 0.70 -13.85
N THR A 106 38.89 1.91 -13.48
CA THR A 106 39.77 2.90 -12.86
C THR A 106 38.99 3.70 -11.82
N SER A 107 39.56 3.84 -10.64
CA SER A 107 39.11 4.68 -9.54
C SER A 107 40.30 5.52 -9.06
N ILE A 108 40.17 6.85 -9.10
CA ILE A 108 41.24 7.78 -8.69
C ILE A 108 40.66 8.81 -7.71
N ASN A 109 41.12 8.75 -6.45
CA ASN A 109 40.81 9.74 -5.41
C ASN A 109 42.01 10.71 -5.24
N SER A 110 41.92 11.95 -5.74
CA SER A 110 43.00 12.94 -5.65
C SER A 110 42.44 14.38 -5.62
N GLU A 111 43.15 15.34 -5.03
CA GLU A 111 42.64 16.72 -4.79
C GLU A 111 42.88 17.72 -5.95
N LYS A 112 43.41 17.32 -7.12
CA LYS A 112 43.75 18.26 -8.23
C LYS A 112 43.05 17.94 -9.55
N ILE A 113 42.21 18.89 -10.02
CA ILE A 113 41.31 18.77 -11.17
C ILE A 113 42.02 19.06 -12.51
N GLY A 114 41.87 18.17 -13.50
CA GLY A 114 42.34 18.29 -14.89
C GLY A 114 41.54 17.36 -15.84
N VAL A 115 41.56 17.63 -17.14
CA VAL A 115 40.51 17.28 -18.14
C VAL A 115 40.78 16.00 -18.97
N GLU A 116 39.67 15.38 -19.42
CA GLU A 116 39.45 14.45 -20.57
C GLU A 116 39.76 12.94 -20.47
N SER A 117 38.68 12.14 -20.59
CA SER A 117 38.61 10.66 -20.74
C SER A 117 39.06 9.84 -19.52
N CYS A 118 38.83 8.54 -19.51
CA CYS A 118 39.35 7.57 -18.54
C CYS A 118 40.87 7.36 -18.69
N ASN A 119 41.58 8.47 -18.89
CA ASN A 119 43.02 8.58 -18.96
C ASN A 119 43.56 8.81 -17.54
N THR A 120 44.70 8.20 -17.25
CA THR A 120 45.27 8.00 -15.91
C THR A 120 45.79 9.28 -15.22
N SER A 121 45.37 10.45 -15.68
CA SER A 121 45.89 11.76 -15.26
C SER A 121 44.87 12.58 -14.44
N ILE A 122 43.68 12.02 -14.14
CA ILE A 122 42.51 12.78 -13.70
C ILE A 122 42.09 12.43 -12.27
N SER A 123 41.67 13.44 -11.51
CA SER A 123 41.15 13.32 -10.15
C SER A 123 39.63 13.10 -10.09
N ASN A 124 39.19 12.25 -9.16
CA ASN A 124 37.80 12.13 -8.67
C ASN A 124 36.76 11.72 -9.71
N ILE A 125 37.11 10.75 -10.56
CA ILE A 125 36.17 10.09 -11.47
C ILE A 125 36.29 8.58 -11.29
N ILE A 126 35.15 7.89 -11.29
CA ILE A 126 35.10 6.43 -11.41
C ILE A 126 34.78 6.09 -12.86
N CYS A 127 35.61 5.25 -13.46
CA CYS A 127 35.40 4.73 -14.80
C CYS A 127 34.94 3.29 -14.73
N ALA A 128 33.77 3.00 -15.31
CA ALA A 128 33.24 1.65 -15.36
C ALA A 128 32.83 1.25 -16.78
N ASP A 129 33.13 -0.01 -17.12
CA ASP A 129 32.57 -0.69 -18.29
C ASP A 129 31.21 -1.28 -17.92
N LEU A 130 30.24 -1.08 -18.80
CA LEU A 130 28.85 -1.47 -18.64
C LEU A 130 28.53 -2.65 -19.57
N ASP A 131 27.75 -3.60 -19.08
CA ASP A 131 27.24 -4.71 -19.91
C ASP A 131 26.34 -4.22 -21.05
N VAL A 132 25.60 -3.13 -20.79
CA VAL A 132 24.66 -2.49 -21.73
C VAL A 132 24.77 -0.97 -21.59
N CYS A 133 24.64 -0.26 -22.71
CA CYS A 133 24.70 1.21 -22.70
C CYS A 133 23.53 1.81 -21.91
N LEU A 134 23.81 2.82 -21.07
CA LEU A 134 22.75 3.56 -20.40
C LEU A 134 21.91 4.31 -21.43
N THR A 135 20.60 4.33 -21.18
CA THR A 135 19.63 5.08 -22.00
C THR A 135 19.24 6.43 -21.37
N SER A 136 19.70 6.71 -20.15
CA SER A 136 19.42 7.95 -19.41
C SER A 136 20.64 8.41 -18.58
N ARG A 137 20.79 9.73 -18.43
CA ARG A 137 21.85 10.37 -17.62
C ARG A 137 21.44 10.43 -16.14
N GLY A 138 22.43 10.49 -15.24
CA GLY A 138 22.19 10.66 -13.80
C GLY A 138 21.81 9.37 -13.06
N ALA A 139 22.15 8.20 -13.60
CA ALA A 139 21.92 6.92 -12.93
C ALA A 139 22.92 6.74 -11.76
N GLY A 140 22.46 6.18 -10.64
CA GLY A 140 23.31 5.96 -9.47
C GLY A 140 24.11 4.66 -9.60
N LEU A 141 25.41 4.72 -9.31
CA LEU A 141 26.29 3.56 -9.16
C LEU A 141 26.19 3.06 -7.71
N LEU A 142 25.79 1.80 -7.54
CA LEU A 142 25.49 1.21 -6.24
C LEU A 142 26.54 0.20 -5.81
N LYS A 143 27.01 0.37 -4.57
CA LYS A 143 27.85 -0.59 -3.85
C LYS A 143 27.08 -1.14 -2.66
N LYS A 144 27.23 -2.44 -2.40
CA LYS A 144 26.71 -3.07 -1.19
C LYS A 144 27.75 -2.92 -0.08
N SER A 145 27.45 -2.11 0.94
CA SER A 145 28.31 -1.84 2.10
C SER A 145 27.53 -2.13 3.38
N ASN A 146 28.05 -2.98 4.27
CA ASN A 146 27.39 -3.40 5.51
C ASN A 146 25.94 -3.89 5.32
N ASP A 147 25.72 -4.74 4.32
CA ASP A 147 24.40 -5.24 3.90
C ASP A 147 23.37 -4.20 3.45
N ARG A 148 23.82 -2.96 3.19
CA ARG A 148 22.98 -1.87 2.68
C ARG A 148 23.43 -1.46 1.29
N ASN A 149 22.46 -1.11 0.46
CA ASN A 149 22.75 -0.46 -0.81
C ASN A 149 23.18 0.99 -0.54
N THR A 150 24.32 1.37 -1.10
CA THR A 150 24.95 2.68 -0.92
C THR A 150 25.23 3.26 -2.30
N VAL A 151 24.78 4.49 -2.55
CA VAL A 151 25.11 5.20 -3.79
C VAL A 151 26.51 5.80 -3.65
N VAL A 152 27.44 5.33 -4.49
CA VAL A 152 28.85 5.74 -4.45
C VAL A 152 29.17 6.79 -5.50
N ALA A 153 28.43 6.82 -6.61
CA ALA A 153 28.63 7.80 -7.68
C ALA A 153 27.38 7.99 -8.55
N PHE A 154 27.33 9.05 -9.36
CA PHE A 154 26.29 9.29 -10.36
C PHE A 154 26.87 9.33 -11.77
N SER A 155 26.12 8.80 -12.74
CA SER A 155 26.58 8.70 -14.12
C SER A 155 26.67 10.08 -14.79
N GLY A 156 27.85 10.37 -15.33
CA GLY A 156 28.19 11.60 -16.04
C GLY A 156 28.17 11.44 -17.55
N TYR A 157 29.22 11.90 -18.22
CA TYR A 157 29.33 11.94 -19.68
C TYR A 157 29.69 10.56 -20.28
N TYR A 158 29.17 10.27 -21.47
CA TYR A 158 29.50 9.06 -22.25
C TYR A 158 30.85 9.23 -22.94
N GLU A 159 31.73 8.24 -22.86
CA GLU A 159 32.90 8.22 -23.73
C GLU A 159 32.53 7.82 -25.16
N ASP A 160 33.50 7.89 -26.08
CA ASP A 160 33.42 7.50 -27.50
C ASP A 160 32.79 6.11 -27.75
N LYS A 161 32.67 5.28 -26.70
CA LYS A 161 31.91 4.02 -26.67
C LYS A 161 30.85 4.07 -25.57
N CYS A 162 29.58 3.82 -25.91
CA CYS A 162 28.46 3.95 -24.97
C CYS A 162 28.47 2.94 -23.79
N ASN A 163 29.30 1.90 -23.87
CA ASN A 163 29.48 0.90 -22.82
C ASN A 163 30.60 1.27 -21.84
N ARG A 164 31.24 2.44 -21.97
CA ARG A 164 32.19 2.94 -20.98
C ARG A 164 31.74 4.32 -20.51
N GLN A 165 31.65 4.50 -19.19
CA GLN A 165 31.09 5.71 -18.62
C GLN A 165 31.90 6.23 -17.43
N THR A 166 31.91 7.56 -17.33
CA THR A 166 32.45 8.30 -16.20
C THR A 166 31.37 8.53 -15.14
N PHE A 167 31.75 8.37 -13.88
CA PHE A 167 30.87 8.57 -12.74
C PHE A 167 31.48 9.56 -11.75
N ILE A 168 30.63 10.47 -11.26
CA ILE A 168 30.98 11.52 -10.30
C ILE A 168 30.76 10.94 -8.88
N PRO A 169 31.80 10.82 -8.05
CA PRO A 169 31.66 10.27 -6.70
C PRO A 169 30.72 11.10 -5.80
N VAL A 170 29.91 10.43 -4.98
CA VAL A 170 29.01 11.11 -4.02
C VAL A 170 29.79 11.69 -2.84
N ALA A 171 30.90 11.05 -2.45
CA ALA A 171 31.69 11.43 -1.30
C ALA A 171 32.20 12.89 -1.36
N THR A 172 32.55 13.38 -2.55
CA THR A 172 33.03 14.76 -2.78
C THR A 172 31.96 15.81 -2.48
N HIS A 173 30.69 15.49 -2.65
CA HIS A 173 29.55 16.40 -2.46
C HIS A 173 28.79 16.18 -1.14
N LYS A 174 29.13 15.11 -0.41
CA LYS A 174 28.43 14.67 0.80
C LYS A 174 28.18 15.82 1.78
N LYS A 175 29.22 16.58 2.15
CA LYS A 175 29.08 17.68 3.12
C LYS A 175 27.98 18.66 2.74
N LYS A 176 27.91 19.05 1.46
CA LYS A 176 26.90 20.01 0.98
C LYS A 176 25.51 19.38 0.84
N ILE A 177 25.43 18.12 0.40
CA ILE A 177 24.18 17.35 0.41
C ILE A 177 23.62 17.29 1.84
N CYS A 178 24.47 16.96 2.82
CA CYS A 178 24.10 16.88 4.23
C CYS A 178 23.63 18.22 4.81
N GLU A 179 24.32 19.31 4.46
CA GLU A 179 23.98 20.67 4.89
C GLU A 179 22.59 21.10 4.39
N LEU A 180 22.31 20.85 3.11
CA LEU A 180 21.07 21.26 2.44
C LEU A 180 19.88 20.35 2.78
N SER A 181 20.10 19.04 2.89
CA SER A 181 19.04 18.04 3.10
C SER A 181 18.78 17.71 4.57
N GLY A 182 19.75 17.96 5.45
CA GLY A 182 19.68 17.55 6.86
C GLY A 182 19.88 16.05 7.12
N ILE A 183 20.04 15.21 6.09
CA ILE A 183 20.05 13.73 6.16
C ILE A 183 21.22 13.17 7.00
N CYS A 184 22.31 13.93 7.17
CA CYS A 184 23.50 13.47 7.89
C CYS A 184 23.65 14.07 9.30
N LYS A 185 22.65 14.82 9.78
CA LYS A 185 22.60 15.20 11.19
C LYS A 185 22.21 13.95 11.98
N LYS A 186 22.91 13.66 13.07
CA LYS A 186 22.52 12.64 14.05
C LYS A 186 21.22 13.10 14.75
N THR A 187 20.08 12.93 14.10
CA THR A 187 18.78 13.00 14.74
C THR A 187 18.36 11.58 15.09
N SER A 188 18.53 11.25 16.38
CA SER A 188 18.21 9.98 17.04
C SER A 188 19.07 8.76 16.69
N THR A 189 19.41 8.00 17.73
CA THR A 189 19.95 6.61 17.66
C THR A 189 18.88 5.58 17.32
N ASP A 190 17.63 6.00 17.14
CA ASP A 190 16.58 5.13 16.66
C ASP A 190 16.83 4.84 15.19
N LEU A 191 17.16 3.57 14.90
CA LEU A 191 17.02 3.00 13.57
C LEU A 191 15.72 3.52 12.97
N PHE A 192 15.78 4.11 11.76
CA PHE A 192 14.59 4.44 10.99
C PHE A 192 13.76 3.16 10.81
N THR A 193 12.82 2.93 11.72
CA THR A 193 11.74 1.97 11.53
C THR A 193 10.69 2.71 10.71
N PRO A 194 10.39 2.29 9.48
CA PRO A 194 9.32 2.88 8.68
C PRO A 194 8.01 2.62 9.42
N ASN A 195 7.63 3.58 10.25
CA ASN A 195 6.46 3.55 11.11
C ASN A 195 5.98 4.98 11.40
N SER A 196 6.34 5.97 10.57
CA SER A 196 5.63 7.26 10.63
C SER A 196 4.27 7.06 9.94
N ARG A 197 3.35 6.50 10.73
CA ARG A 197 1.92 6.69 10.49
C ARG A 197 1.74 8.19 10.53
N PHE A 198 1.46 8.83 9.39
CA PHE A 198 0.83 10.15 9.42
C PHE A 198 -0.25 10.11 10.50
N PRO A 199 -0.34 11.12 11.39
CA PRO A 199 -1.39 11.14 12.38
C PRO A 199 -2.72 10.98 11.63
N PRO A 200 -3.51 9.93 11.89
CA PRO A 200 -4.77 9.75 11.21
C PRO A 200 -5.60 11.01 11.39
N ILE A 201 -6.39 11.36 10.38
CA ILE A 201 -7.34 12.46 10.52
C ILE A 201 -8.20 12.15 11.74
N MET A 202 -8.17 13.03 12.74
CA MET A 202 -9.10 12.94 13.86
C MET A 202 -10.50 13.19 13.30
N LEU A 203 -11.33 12.15 13.33
CA LEU A 203 -12.72 12.25 12.92
C LEU A 203 -13.50 12.95 14.01
N THR A 204 -14.48 13.77 13.62
CA THR A 204 -15.41 14.38 14.56
C THR A 204 -16.17 13.31 15.35
N TYR A 205 -16.49 12.19 14.69
CA TYR A 205 -17.09 11.01 15.31
C TYR A 205 -16.12 9.84 15.23
N GLU A 206 -15.37 9.62 16.31
CA GLU A 206 -14.45 8.49 16.39
C GLU A 206 -15.17 7.16 16.25
N PHE A 207 -14.55 6.27 15.49
CA PHE A 207 -15.01 4.91 15.33
C PHE A 207 -14.83 4.10 16.61
N ASN A 208 -15.82 3.29 16.96
CA ASN A 208 -15.63 2.27 17.99
C ASN A 208 -14.84 1.07 17.43
N LYS A 209 -13.51 1.20 17.46
CA LYS A 209 -12.56 0.19 16.98
C LYS A 209 -12.75 -1.13 17.73
N LEU A 210 -12.45 -2.24 17.05
CA LEU A 210 -12.34 -3.51 17.75
C LEU A 210 -11.21 -3.45 18.78
N SER A 211 -11.45 -3.98 19.98
CA SER A 211 -10.35 -4.28 20.91
C SER A 211 -9.45 -5.38 20.35
N SER A 212 -8.30 -5.61 20.97
CA SER A 212 -7.41 -6.72 20.59
C SER A 212 -8.11 -8.07 20.67
N GLU A 213 -8.89 -8.31 21.73
CA GLU A 213 -9.67 -9.55 21.91
C GLU A 213 -10.77 -9.68 20.85
N GLU A 214 -11.50 -8.59 20.58
CA GLU A 214 -12.55 -8.57 19.55
C GLU A 214 -11.96 -8.83 18.15
N ASN A 215 -10.78 -8.28 17.86
CA ASN A 215 -10.09 -8.52 16.59
C ASN A 215 -9.61 -9.97 16.47
N GLU A 216 -9.09 -10.57 17.54
CA GLU A 216 -8.74 -11.99 17.56
C GLU A 216 -9.95 -12.90 17.33
N GLU A 217 -11.08 -12.59 17.98
CA GLU A 217 -12.33 -13.33 17.78
C GLU A 217 -12.85 -13.17 16.35
N ASN A 218 -12.86 -11.94 15.82
CA ASN A 218 -13.22 -11.65 14.44
C ASN A 218 -12.34 -12.45 13.47
N ALA A 219 -11.02 -12.46 13.69
CA ALA A 219 -10.08 -13.22 12.87
C ALA A 219 -10.33 -14.74 12.90
N LYS A 220 -10.82 -15.31 14.01
CA LYS A 220 -11.15 -16.74 14.13
C LYS A 220 -12.42 -17.14 13.35
N THR A 221 -13.42 -16.26 13.36
CA THR A 221 -14.78 -16.54 12.90
C THR A 221 -15.06 -16.04 11.48
N CYS A 222 -14.39 -14.97 11.04
CA CYS A 222 -14.63 -14.33 9.75
C CYS A 222 -14.47 -15.29 8.55
N GLY A 223 -15.15 -14.96 7.45
CA GLY A 223 -14.94 -15.57 6.14
C GLY A 223 -15.33 -17.04 6.04
N LYS A 224 -16.02 -17.59 7.04
CA LYS A 224 -16.55 -18.96 7.04
C LYS A 224 -18.05 -18.92 6.73
N PRO A 225 -18.49 -19.43 5.58
CA PRO A 225 -19.92 -19.62 5.32
C PRO A 225 -20.53 -20.54 6.40
N SER A 226 -21.78 -20.29 6.81
CA SER A 226 -22.47 -21.14 7.79
C SER A 226 -22.62 -22.58 7.29
N ASN A 227 -22.78 -22.75 5.97
CA ASN A 227 -22.80 -24.04 5.30
C ASN A 227 -22.04 -23.93 3.95
N PRO A 228 -20.78 -24.39 3.87
CA PRO A 228 -19.95 -24.24 2.66
C PRO A 228 -20.42 -25.10 1.49
N ASP A 229 -21.18 -26.17 1.74
CA ASP A 229 -21.72 -27.09 0.72
C ASP A 229 -23.15 -26.72 0.31
N SER A 230 -23.67 -25.61 0.83
CA SER A 230 -25.00 -25.13 0.50
C SER A 230 -25.13 -24.75 -0.98
N LYS A 231 -26.30 -25.03 -1.54
CA LYS A 231 -26.70 -24.51 -2.85
C LYS A 231 -27.32 -23.10 -2.75
N LEU A 232 -27.65 -22.62 -1.54
CA LEU A 232 -28.19 -21.28 -1.34
C LEU A 232 -27.08 -20.23 -1.34
N GLU A 233 -27.16 -19.28 -2.29
CA GLU A 233 -26.23 -18.15 -2.37
C GLU A 233 -26.20 -17.31 -1.07
N SER A 234 -27.31 -17.29 -0.32
CA SER A 234 -27.42 -16.55 0.94
C SER A 234 -26.61 -17.14 2.09
N GLU A 235 -26.39 -18.45 2.09
CA GLU A 235 -25.54 -19.17 3.05
C GLU A 235 -24.07 -19.15 2.65
N LEU A 236 -23.79 -19.04 1.35
CA LEU A 236 -22.43 -18.94 0.81
C LEU A 236 -21.82 -17.54 0.93
N SER A 237 -22.64 -16.51 1.17
CA SER A 237 -22.18 -15.11 1.24
C SER A 237 -22.81 -14.33 2.42
N PRO A 238 -22.70 -14.81 3.67
CA PRO A 238 -23.39 -14.26 4.84
C PRO A 238 -22.95 -12.83 5.22
N TRP A 239 -21.81 -12.36 4.71
CA TRP A 239 -21.30 -10.99 4.86
C TRP A 239 -21.96 -9.98 3.92
N THR A 240 -22.75 -10.42 2.94
CA THR A 240 -23.41 -9.52 1.98
C THR A 240 -24.58 -8.82 2.65
N VAL A 241 -24.43 -7.51 2.85
CA VAL A 241 -25.45 -6.61 3.41
C VAL A 241 -25.85 -5.57 2.37
N THR A 242 -26.95 -4.87 2.62
CA THR A 242 -27.48 -3.87 1.70
C THR A 242 -27.40 -2.48 2.32
N LEU A 243 -26.80 -1.53 1.61
CA LEU A 243 -26.88 -0.12 1.94
C LEU A 243 -28.11 0.50 1.27
N LYS A 244 -28.86 1.28 2.02
CA LYS A 244 -29.91 2.17 1.52
C LYS A 244 -29.53 3.61 1.83
N VAL A 245 -29.60 4.47 0.82
CA VAL A 245 -29.42 5.91 0.95
C VAL A 245 -30.73 6.61 0.60
N GLU A 246 -31.18 7.49 1.49
CA GLU A 246 -32.37 8.32 1.27
C GLU A 246 -32.01 9.55 0.42
N ASN A 247 -32.59 9.64 -0.77
CA ASN A 247 -32.42 10.78 -1.67
C ASN A 247 -33.42 11.89 -1.36
N ALA A 248 -33.00 13.14 -1.50
CA ALA A 248 -33.92 14.26 -1.58
C ALA A 248 -34.88 14.05 -2.77
N PRO A 249 -36.18 14.35 -2.63
CA PRO A 249 -37.14 14.17 -3.70
C PRO A 249 -36.79 15.09 -4.89
N THR A 250 -36.37 14.49 -6.01
CA THR A 250 -36.33 15.19 -7.30
C THR A 250 -37.68 14.99 -7.98
N GLY A 251 -38.62 15.92 -7.77
CA GLY A 251 -39.99 15.79 -8.27
C GLY A 251 -40.78 14.62 -7.64
N ASN A 252 -41.57 13.90 -8.44
CA ASN A 252 -42.47 12.83 -7.98
C ASN A 252 -41.82 11.45 -7.78
N THR A 253 -40.49 11.33 -7.81
CA THR A 253 -39.81 10.04 -7.62
C THR A 253 -38.82 10.10 -6.47
N THR A 254 -39.11 9.36 -5.40
CA THR A 254 -38.12 8.98 -4.38
C THR A 254 -37.33 7.79 -4.92
N SER A 255 -36.34 8.03 -5.77
CA SER A 255 -35.45 6.96 -6.23
C SER A 255 -34.58 6.49 -5.05
N GLN A 256 -34.90 5.33 -4.49
CA GLN A 256 -34.07 4.71 -3.45
C GLN A 256 -32.87 4.03 -4.11
N ILE A 257 -31.65 4.34 -3.67
CA ILE A 257 -30.45 3.64 -4.14
C ILE A 257 -30.14 2.52 -3.14
N TRP A 258 -30.24 1.29 -3.64
CA TRP A 258 -29.82 0.09 -2.94
C TRP A 258 -28.48 -0.36 -3.49
N THR A 259 -27.46 -0.43 -2.64
CA THR A 259 -26.10 -0.84 -3.03
C THR A 259 -25.67 -2.03 -2.21
N SER A 260 -25.00 -3.01 -2.85
CA SER A 260 -24.43 -4.11 -2.10
C SER A 260 -23.21 -3.63 -1.32
N SER A 261 -23.07 -4.15 -0.11
CA SER A 261 -22.01 -3.78 0.82
C SER A 261 -21.55 -5.02 1.58
N THR A 262 -20.44 -4.89 2.29
CA THR A 262 -19.77 -6.04 2.91
C THR A 262 -19.55 -5.81 4.39
N LEU A 263 -20.08 -6.69 5.22
CA LEU A 263 -19.82 -6.70 6.66
C LEU A 263 -18.41 -7.27 6.93
N ILE A 264 -17.54 -6.49 7.58
CA ILE A 264 -16.12 -6.83 7.82
C ILE A 264 -15.80 -7.06 9.31
N SER A 265 -16.71 -6.68 10.20
CA SER A 265 -16.73 -7.10 11.60
C SER A 265 -18.15 -7.00 12.15
N LYS A 266 -18.34 -7.22 13.46
CA LYS A 266 -19.65 -7.08 14.11
C LYS A 266 -20.28 -5.69 14.03
N ARG A 267 -19.53 -4.63 13.70
CA ARG A 267 -20.10 -3.27 13.62
C ARG A 267 -19.58 -2.43 12.46
N HIS A 268 -18.75 -3.01 11.60
CA HIS A 268 -18.11 -2.28 10.49
C HIS A 268 -18.53 -2.86 9.14
N VAL A 269 -18.90 -1.97 8.23
CA VAL A 269 -19.35 -2.29 6.86
C VAL A 269 -18.53 -1.46 5.89
N VAL A 270 -18.12 -2.07 4.77
CA VAL A 270 -17.45 -1.38 3.68
C VAL A 270 -18.33 -1.38 2.44
N VAL A 271 -18.34 -0.24 1.73
CA VAL A 271 -19.09 -0.03 0.49
C VAL A 271 -18.26 0.77 -0.50
N ALA A 272 -18.52 0.64 -1.80
CA ALA A 272 -17.92 1.49 -2.80
C ALA A 272 -18.36 2.95 -2.61
N ALA A 273 -17.46 3.90 -2.84
CA ALA A 273 -17.75 5.31 -2.60
C ALA A 273 -18.87 5.89 -3.47
N PHE A 274 -19.12 5.29 -4.64
CA PHE A 274 -20.23 5.68 -5.51
C PHE A 274 -21.61 5.56 -4.84
N ALA A 275 -21.71 4.80 -3.75
CA ALA A 275 -22.96 4.64 -3.00
C ALA A 275 -23.42 5.94 -2.32
N LEU A 276 -22.49 6.82 -1.95
CA LEU A 276 -22.79 8.12 -1.35
C LEU A 276 -22.33 9.31 -2.20
N MET A 277 -21.44 9.09 -3.17
CA MET A 277 -20.84 10.14 -4.00
C MET A 277 -20.94 9.78 -5.48
N ASN A 278 -21.77 10.48 -6.26
CA ASN A 278 -21.90 10.21 -7.69
C ASN A 278 -21.23 11.31 -8.51
N GLY A 279 -20.52 10.94 -9.57
CA GLY A 279 -19.84 11.87 -10.46
C GLY A 279 -19.43 11.18 -11.76
N LYS A 280 -19.07 11.99 -12.75
CA LYS A 280 -18.50 11.51 -14.00
C LYS A 280 -17.09 10.96 -13.74
N GLU A 281 -16.77 9.86 -14.39
CA GLU A 281 -15.47 9.21 -14.26
C GLU A 281 -14.31 10.14 -14.71
N GLY A 282 -13.33 10.29 -13.83
CA GLY A 282 -12.15 11.15 -14.00
C GLY A 282 -12.43 12.64 -13.99
N ASP A 283 -13.49 13.08 -13.30
CA ASP A 283 -13.73 14.49 -13.02
C ASP A 283 -14.38 14.69 -11.63
N TRP A 284 -13.56 14.90 -10.60
CA TRP A 284 -14.04 15.22 -9.25
C TRP A 284 -14.90 16.47 -9.17
N ASN A 285 -14.78 17.43 -10.11
CA ASN A 285 -15.61 18.62 -10.06
C ASN A 285 -17.08 18.32 -10.31
N THR A 286 -17.39 17.16 -10.87
CA THR A 286 -18.75 16.66 -11.05
C THR A 286 -19.26 15.85 -9.87
N VAL A 287 -18.41 15.50 -8.90
CA VAL A 287 -18.80 14.64 -7.79
C VAL A 287 -19.76 15.39 -6.87
N ARG A 288 -20.91 14.76 -6.62
CA ARG A 288 -22.00 15.23 -5.78
C ARG A 288 -22.36 14.19 -4.73
N TRP A 289 -22.77 14.66 -3.57
CA TRP A 289 -23.42 13.83 -2.57
C TRP A 289 -24.74 13.30 -3.13
N VAL A 290 -24.91 11.99 -3.11
CA VAL A 290 -26.14 11.31 -3.55
C VAL A 290 -27.39 11.84 -2.81
N PRO A 291 -27.36 12.08 -1.47
CA PRO A 291 -28.57 12.46 -0.75
C PRO A 291 -29.19 13.81 -1.09
N ASP A 292 -28.43 14.78 -1.62
CA ASP A 292 -28.92 16.15 -1.88
C ASP A 292 -28.34 16.83 -3.13
N GLY A 293 -27.46 16.15 -3.87
CA GLY A 293 -26.84 16.68 -5.07
C GLY A 293 -25.84 17.81 -4.82
N LYS A 294 -25.42 18.10 -3.59
CA LYS A 294 -24.42 19.14 -3.30
C LYS A 294 -23.02 18.69 -3.71
N LYS A 295 -22.18 19.65 -4.12
CA LYS A 295 -20.78 19.38 -4.47
C LYS A 295 -20.01 18.86 -3.25
N VAL A 296 -19.24 17.80 -3.46
CA VAL A 296 -18.30 17.30 -2.43
C VAL A 296 -17.14 18.27 -2.32
N ASP A 297 -16.81 18.68 -1.09
CA ASP A 297 -15.68 19.56 -0.81
C ASP A 297 -14.38 18.76 -0.71
N MET A 298 -13.64 18.73 -1.81
CA MET A 298 -12.41 17.96 -1.95
C MET A 298 -11.25 18.46 -1.11
N SER A 299 -11.27 19.72 -0.65
CA SER A 299 -10.22 20.25 0.24
C SER A 299 -10.16 19.52 1.58
N LYS A 300 -11.23 18.79 1.91
CA LYS A 300 -11.35 17.94 3.10
C LYS A 300 -10.78 16.54 2.92
N CYS A 301 -10.47 16.13 1.68
CA CYS A 301 -9.80 14.86 1.40
C CYS A 301 -8.29 15.04 1.55
N ARG A 302 -7.72 14.48 2.62
CA ARG A 302 -6.29 14.58 2.92
C ARG A 302 -5.72 13.19 3.17
N ASN A 303 -4.51 12.92 2.67
CA ASN A 303 -3.85 11.63 2.85
C ASN A 303 -4.75 10.43 2.51
N ASN A 304 -5.49 10.52 1.40
CA ASN A 304 -6.42 9.48 0.95
C ASN A 304 -7.62 9.20 1.88
N VAL A 305 -7.92 10.12 2.81
CA VAL A 305 -9.01 9.99 3.79
C VAL A 305 -9.88 11.24 3.81
N MET A 306 -11.20 11.05 3.93
CA MET A 306 -12.15 12.15 4.09
C MET A 306 -13.31 11.75 5.01
N GLU A 307 -13.64 12.59 5.99
CA GLU A 307 -14.81 12.37 6.84
C GLU A 307 -16.11 12.56 6.06
N ILE A 308 -17.11 11.69 6.28
CA ILE A 308 -18.43 11.83 5.67
C ILE A 308 -19.30 12.73 6.56
N PRO A 309 -19.95 13.78 6.02
CA PRO A 309 -20.84 14.64 6.78
C PRO A 309 -22.00 13.92 7.48
N VAL A 310 -22.33 14.37 8.69
CA VAL A 310 -23.32 13.75 9.58
C VAL A 310 -24.71 13.69 8.96
N GLU A 311 -25.10 14.73 8.22
CA GLU A 311 -26.37 14.79 7.51
C GLU A 311 -26.54 13.64 6.50
N TYR A 312 -25.45 13.14 5.91
CA TYR A 312 -25.47 12.03 4.97
C TYR A 312 -25.42 10.68 5.69
N MET A 313 -24.71 10.60 6.82
CA MET A 313 -24.74 9.41 7.70
C MET A 313 -26.17 9.13 8.19
N ARG A 314 -26.90 10.17 8.63
CA ARG A 314 -28.28 10.06 9.13
C ARG A 314 -29.28 9.56 8.08
N LYS A 315 -29.00 9.81 6.79
CA LYS A 315 -29.81 9.35 5.65
C LYS A 315 -29.44 7.95 5.16
N THR A 316 -28.49 7.29 5.82
CA THR A 316 -27.92 6.02 5.40
C THR A 316 -28.30 4.91 6.37
N LYS A 317 -28.78 3.78 5.83
CA LYS A 317 -29.21 2.60 6.58
C LYS A 317 -28.56 1.34 6.01
N VAL A 318 -28.12 0.44 6.90
CA VAL A 318 -27.57 -0.87 6.51
C VAL A 318 -28.56 -1.97 6.89
N PHE A 319 -28.98 -2.77 5.92
CA PHE A 319 -29.87 -3.92 6.09
C PHE A 319 -29.05 -5.22 6.07
N THR A 320 -29.22 -6.03 7.11
CA THR A 320 -28.47 -7.29 7.25
C THR A 320 -29.09 -8.44 6.44
N SER A 321 -30.39 -8.35 6.14
CA SER A 321 -31.09 -9.26 5.23
C SER A 321 -31.26 -8.63 3.85
N PRO A 322 -31.16 -9.41 2.76
CA PRO A 322 -31.63 -8.96 1.45
C PRO A 322 -33.12 -8.64 1.54
N CYS A 323 -33.52 -7.57 0.85
CA CYS A 323 -34.90 -7.12 0.78
C CYS A 323 -35.69 -8.00 -0.20
N ILE A 324 -36.30 -9.07 0.33
CA ILE A 324 -37.08 -10.05 -0.44
C ILE A 324 -38.54 -9.60 -0.62
N ASP A 325 -39.06 -8.74 0.26
CA ASP A 325 -40.41 -8.19 0.20
C ASP A 325 -40.44 -6.75 0.77
N GLN A 326 -41.14 -5.83 0.10
CA GLN A 326 -41.35 -4.44 0.51
C GLN A 326 -41.97 -4.35 1.92
N HIS A 327 -42.76 -5.34 2.35
CA HIS A 327 -43.32 -5.44 3.70
C HIS A 327 -42.39 -6.11 4.74
N GLN A 328 -41.38 -6.88 4.32
CA GLN A 328 -40.33 -7.38 5.23
C GLN A 328 -39.21 -6.33 5.45
N CYS A 329 -39.00 -5.43 4.48
CA CYS A 329 -38.04 -4.33 4.61
C CYS A 329 -38.50 -3.25 5.62
N THR A 330 -39.80 -3.17 5.94
CA THR A 330 -40.35 -2.22 6.91
C THR A 330 -40.29 -2.73 8.35
N THR A 331 -40.02 -4.03 8.59
CA THR A 331 -40.22 -4.69 9.90
C THR A 331 -38.95 -5.12 10.65
N GLY A 332 -37.77 -4.55 10.35
CA GLY A 332 -36.83 -4.21 11.45
C GLY A 332 -35.49 -4.96 11.60
N LEU A 333 -34.71 -5.16 10.54
CA LEU A 333 -33.30 -5.58 10.67
C LEU A 333 -32.33 -4.67 9.92
N TYR A 334 -32.52 -3.36 10.08
CA TYR A 334 -31.55 -2.37 9.66
C TYR A 334 -30.84 -1.74 10.86
N ARG A 335 -29.69 -1.14 10.59
CA ARG A 335 -28.95 -0.29 11.52
C ARG A 335 -28.69 1.07 10.89
N PHE A 336 -28.72 2.09 11.72
CA PHE A 336 -28.28 3.44 11.34
C PHE A 336 -26.75 3.50 11.32
N VAL A 337 -26.20 4.35 10.47
CA VAL A 337 -24.77 4.66 10.46
C VAL A 337 -24.47 5.63 11.61
N LYS A 338 -23.47 5.29 12.43
CA LYS A 338 -22.98 6.12 13.54
C LYS A 338 -21.82 7.01 13.10
N SER A 339 -20.85 6.42 12.41
CA SER A 339 -19.64 7.08 11.93
C SER A 339 -19.31 6.59 10.52
N ALA A 340 -18.73 7.44 9.68
CA ALA A 340 -18.39 7.08 8.31
C ALA A 340 -17.16 7.85 7.82
N VAL A 341 -16.29 7.15 7.10
CA VAL A 341 -15.05 7.71 6.56
C VAL A 341 -14.77 7.13 5.17
N TYR A 342 -14.38 7.99 4.24
CA TYR A 342 -13.93 7.63 2.90
C TYR A 342 -12.44 7.29 2.91
N PHE A 343 -12.07 6.23 2.19
CA PHE A 343 -10.70 5.84 1.86
C PHE A 343 -10.54 5.73 0.35
N GLY A 344 -9.60 6.47 -0.23
CA GLY A 344 -9.31 6.38 -1.66
C GLY A 344 -8.58 7.59 -2.20
N VAL A 345 -8.57 7.72 -3.52
CA VAL A 345 -7.94 8.82 -4.25
C VAL A 345 -8.46 10.18 -3.74
N CYS A 346 -7.61 11.20 -3.62
CA CYS A 346 -8.02 12.56 -3.22
C CYS A 346 -7.68 13.64 -4.27
N GLU A 347 -6.98 13.27 -5.34
CA GLU A 347 -6.46 14.16 -6.36
C GLU A 347 -7.59 14.74 -7.21
N SER A 348 -7.70 16.07 -7.28
CA SER A 348 -8.84 16.78 -7.88
C SER A 348 -9.08 16.55 -9.37
N ASP A 349 -8.09 16.02 -10.10
CA ASP A 349 -8.16 15.67 -11.53
C ASP A 349 -8.55 14.21 -11.79
N GLN A 350 -8.75 13.43 -10.73
CA GLN A 350 -9.08 12.00 -10.81
C GLN A 350 -10.58 11.72 -10.56
N MET A 351 -10.99 10.48 -10.30
CA MET A 351 -12.35 10.15 -9.85
C MET A 351 -12.32 9.87 -8.34
N ALA A 352 -13.49 9.93 -7.68
CA ALA A 352 -13.77 9.38 -6.34
C ALA A 352 -13.58 7.87 -6.18
N PHE A 353 -12.48 7.33 -6.70
CA PHE A 353 -12.18 5.91 -6.72
C PHE A 353 -11.70 5.44 -5.35
N GLY A 354 -12.66 4.98 -4.55
CA GLY A 354 -12.43 4.57 -3.18
C GLY A 354 -13.60 3.81 -2.57
N VAL A 355 -13.49 3.56 -1.28
CA VAL A 355 -14.51 2.92 -0.45
C VAL A 355 -14.90 3.83 0.69
N ILE A 356 -16.05 3.54 1.29
CA ILE A 356 -16.50 4.17 2.52
C ILE A 356 -16.61 3.08 3.57
N LEU A 357 -15.91 3.28 4.69
CA LEU A 357 -16.05 2.50 5.90
C LEU A 357 -17.17 3.12 6.75
N LEU A 358 -18.11 2.29 7.20
CA LEU A 358 -19.25 2.66 8.01
C LEU A 358 -19.19 1.92 9.34
N GLU A 359 -19.35 2.63 10.46
CA GLU A 359 -19.72 2.07 11.74
C GLU A 359 -21.25 2.11 11.86
N VAL A 360 -21.87 0.97 12.18
CA VAL A 360 -23.30 0.90 12.45
C VAL A 360 -23.60 0.97 13.94
N TRP A 361 -24.80 1.43 14.30
CA TRP A 361 -25.26 1.43 15.68
C TRP A 361 -25.47 0.00 16.22
N GLY A 362 -24.63 -0.41 17.17
CA GLY A 362 -24.70 -1.71 17.83
C GLY A 362 -24.15 -2.87 17.00
N ASP A 363 -23.95 -4.01 17.66
CA ASP A 363 -23.35 -5.19 17.03
C ASP A 363 -24.34 -5.96 16.14
N VAL A 364 -23.78 -6.60 15.12
CA VAL A 364 -24.42 -7.37 14.05
C VAL A 364 -23.69 -8.71 13.90
N PRO A 365 -24.42 -9.85 13.79
CA PRO A 365 -25.88 -9.96 13.85
C PRO A 365 -26.46 -9.79 15.27
N PRO A 366 -27.71 -9.33 15.40
CA PRO A 366 -28.47 -9.60 16.61
C PRO A 366 -28.61 -11.12 16.81
N ARG A 367 -28.66 -11.58 18.07
CA ARG A 367 -28.66 -13.01 18.47
C ARG A 367 -29.69 -13.90 17.75
N SER A 368 -30.68 -13.32 17.08
CA SER A 368 -31.76 -13.99 16.34
C SER A 368 -31.47 -14.30 14.86
N LEU A 369 -30.33 -13.88 14.26
CA LEU A 369 -30.01 -14.18 12.85
C LEU A 369 -28.79 -15.11 12.68
N PRO A 370 -28.99 -16.40 12.34
CA PRO A 370 -27.90 -17.36 12.19
C PRO A 370 -27.04 -17.17 10.92
N ASN A 371 -27.44 -16.30 9.97
CA ASN A 371 -26.83 -16.22 8.63
C ASN A 371 -26.18 -14.87 8.29
N THR A 372 -25.58 -14.21 9.29
CA THR A 372 -24.75 -13.01 9.07
C THR A 372 -23.41 -13.18 9.77
N ILE A 373 -22.34 -13.31 8.97
CA ILE A 373 -20.98 -13.53 9.46
C ILE A 373 -20.08 -12.56 8.70
N PRO A 374 -19.20 -11.80 9.38
CA PRO A 374 -18.27 -10.91 8.70
C PRO A 374 -17.31 -11.64 7.74
N ILE A 375 -16.90 -10.97 6.68
CA ILE A 375 -15.81 -11.43 5.82
C ILE A 375 -14.46 -11.15 6.48
N CYS A 376 -13.43 -11.96 6.23
CA CYS A 376 -12.07 -11.60 6.62
C CYS A 376 -11.52 -10.51 5.71
N LEU A 377 -10.72 -9.59 6.24
CA LEU A 377 -9.90 -8.71 5.41
C LEU A 377 -8.64 -9.45 4.96
N ALA A 378 -8.22 -9.22 3.71
CA ALA A 378 -6.94 -9.68 3.22
C ALA A 378 -5.80 -8.82 3.79
N GLU A 379 -4.60 -9.42 3.87
CA GLU A 379 -3.42 -8.72 4.35
C GLU A 379 -2.94 -7.68 3.35
N LYS A 380 -2.15 -6.71 3.82
CA LYS A 380 -1.59 -5.67 2.96
C LYS A 380 -0.76 -6.29 1.84
N ARG A 381 -1.20 -6.04 0.60
CA ARG A 381 -0.60 -6.60 -0.60
C ARG A 381 -1.02 -5.80 -1.84
N MET A 382 -0.15 -5.77 -2.83
CA MET A 382 -0.48 -5.21 -4.14
C MET A 382 -1.38 -6.16 -4.95
N PRO A 383 -2.32 -5.63 -5.76
CA PRO A 383 -3.12 -6.43 -6.68
C PRO A 383 -2.25 -7.31 -7.58
N ARG A 384 -2.63 -8.57 -7.75
CA ARG A 384 -1.96 -9.50 -8.68
C ARG A 384 -2.98 -10.16 -9.60
N LEU A 385 -2.46 -10.74 -10.69
CA LEU A 385 -3.24 -11.59 -11.56
C LEU A 385 -3.50 -12.93 -10.89
N GLU A 386 -4.77 -13.23 -10.67
CA GLU A 386 -5.28 -14.36 -9.93
C GLU A 386 -6.57 -14.88 -10.57
N GLY A 387 -6.62 -16.21 -10.73
CA GLY A 387 -7.83 -16.94 -11.07
C GLY A 387 -8.57 -17.44 -9.83
N ASN A 388 -9.70 -18.10 -10.05
CA ASN A 388 -10.50 -18.75 -9.00
C ASN A 388 -10.99 -17.82 -7.89
N LEU A 389 -11.20 -16.54 -8.20
CA LEU A 389 -11.80 -15.58 -7.30
C LEU A 389 -13.33 -15.71 -7.33
N LYS A 390 -13.98 -15.09 -6.36
CA LYS A 390 -15.44 -14.97 -6.34
C LYS A 390 -15.84 -13.52 -6.15
N LEU A 391 -16.90 -13.09 -6.82
CA LEU A 391 -17.57 -11.82 -6.55
C LEU A 391 -18.84 -12.12 -5.77
N HIS A 392 -18.95 -11.62 -4.54
CA HIS A 392 -20.23 -11.57 -3.85
C HIS A 392 -20.93 -10.25 -4.17
N ALA A 393 -22.25 -10.26 -4.29
CA ALA A 393 -23.04 -9.06 -4.51
C ALA A 393 -24.52 -9.30 -4.23
N LEU A 394 -25.34 -8.25 -4.36
CA LEU A 394 -26.78 -8.39 -4.53
C LEU A 394 -27.11 -8.59 -6.02
N ARG A 395 -28.13 -9.39 -6.31
CA ARG A 395 -28.75 -9.47 -7.63
C ARG A 395 -30.24 -9.24 -7.48
N VAL A 396 -30.87 -8.74 -8.54
CA VAL A 396 -32.33 -8.68 -8.61
C VAL A 396 -32.84 -9.98 -9.21
N ASP A 397 -33.80 -10.57 -8.52
CA ASP A 397 -34.57 -11.72 -8.93
C ASP A 397 -36.00 -11.29 -9.24
N ASN A 398 -36.49 -11.59 -10.45
CA ASN A 398 -37.78 -11.11 -10.93
C ASN A 398 -38.97 -11.59 -10.08
N LYS A 399 -38.81 -12.65 -9.27
CA LYS A 399 -39.87 -13.20 -8.42
C LYS A 399 -39.72 -12.81 -6.95
N THR A 400 -38.49 -12.57 -6.49
CA THR A 400 -38.16 -12.48 -5.06
C THR A 400 -37.41 -11.21 -4.66
N GLY A 401 -37.26 -10.23 -5.56
CA GLY A 401 -36.62 -8.96 -5.23
C GLY A 401 -35.09 -9.07 -5.14
N TYR A 402 -34.47 -8.42 -4.16
CA TYR A 402 -33.01 -8.44 -4.01
C TYR A 402 -32.56 -9.70 -3.27
N VAL A 403 -31.65 -10.47 -3.86
CA VAL A 403 -31.08 -11.68 -3.26
C VAL A 403 -29.56 -11.65 -3.29
N ARG A 404 -28.92 -12.32 -2.32
CA ARG A 404 -27.45 -12.47 -2.30
C ARG A 404 -27.00 -13.34 -3.46
N SER A 405 -25.82 -13.06 -3.98
CA SER A 405 -25.20 -13.81 -5.07
C SER A 405 -23.71 -13.95 -4.83
N ILE A 406 -23.14 -15.07 -5.30
CA ILE A 406 -21.70 -15.30 -5.30
C ILE A 406 -21.30 -16.01 -6.59
N ARG A 407 -20.42 -15.39 -7.39
CA ARG A 407 -20.11 -15.85 -8.75
C ARG A 407 -18.61 -15.91 -9.00
N PRO A 408 -18.13 -16.79 -9.89
CA PRO A 408 -16.72 -16.82 -10.27
C PRO A 408 -16.27 -15.47 -10.85
N ALA A 409 -15.03 -15.10 -10.54
CA ALA A 409 -14.34 -13.93 -11.06
C ALA A 409 -12.84 -14.24 -11.23
N GLN A 410 -12.15 -13.41 -12.00
CA GLN A 410 -10.69 -13.45 -12.12
C GLN A 410 -10.17 -12.05 -12.41
N THR A 411 -9.02 -11.70 -11.85
CA THR A 411 -8.38 -10.42 -12.20
C THR A 411 -7.73 -10.49 -13.58
N ILE A 412 -7.70 -9.37 -14.27
CA ILE A 412 -7.06 -9.21 -15.58
C ILE A 412 -6.21 -7.94 -15.60
N LYS A 413 -5.48 -7.78 -16.71
CA LYS A 413 -4.78 -6.54 -16.99
C LYS A 413 -5.76 -5.43 -17.32
N CYS A 414 -5.63 -4.32 -16.60
CA CYS A 414 -6.33 -3.09 -16.91
C CYS A 414 -5.88 -2.56 -18.28
N ASN A 415 -6.83 -2.21 -19.14
CA ASN A 415 -6.58 -1.67 -20.47
C ASN A 415 -6.46 -0.13 -20.45
N ASP A 416 -7.04 0.52 -19.44
CA ASP A 416 -7.13 1.98 -19.33
C ASP A 416 -5.79 2.74 -19.19
N THR A 417 -5.79 3.97 -19.71
CA THR A 417 -4.74 4.99 -19.53
C THR A 417 -4.76 5.65 -18.14
N ARG A 418 -5.89 5.59 -17.42
CA ARG A 418 -6.08 6.17 -16.08
C ARG A 418 -5.68 5.16 -15.00
N LYS A 419 -4.65 5.51 -14.22
CA LYS A 419 -3.99 4.63 -13.25
C LYS A 419 -4.35 5.07 -11.83
N TYR A 420 -5.24 4.35 -11.14
CA TYR A 420 -5.41 4.52 -9.68
C TYR A 420 -4.53 3.52 -8.95
N TYR A 421 -3.86 3.95 -7.88
CA TYR A 421 -2.92 3.12 -7.11
C TYR A 421 -3.58 1.88 -6.48
N ASN A 422 -4.88 1.97 -6.19
CA ASN A 422 -5.71 0.94 -5.59
C ASN A 422 -6.67 0.26 -6.59
N LYS A 423 -6.48 0.38 -7.91
CA LYS A 423 -7.36 -0.25 -8.92
C LYS A 423 -7.06 -1.75 -9.08
N ILE A 424 -8.13 -2.55 -9.15
CA ILE A 424 -8.13 -3.94 -9.61
C ILE A 424 -9.03 -4.02 -10.83
N CYS A 425 -8.53 -4.60 -11.93
CA CYS A 425 -9.37 -4.96 -13.07
C CYS A 425 -9.68 -6.45 -13.03
N PHE A 426 -10.93 -6.81 -13.33
CA PHE A 426 -11.38 -8.20 -13.24
C PHE A 426 -12.51 -8.51 -14.22
N THR A 427 -12.65 -9.79 -14.57
CA THR A 427 -13.72 -10.30 -15.42
C THR A 427 -14.63 -11.23 -14.64
N ARG A 428 -15.85 -11.37 -15.14
CA ARG A 428 -16.84 -12.32 -14.64
C ARG A 428 -17.70 -12.86 -15.78
N PRO A 429 -18.22 -14.10 -15.68
CA PRO A 429 -18.99 -14.72 -16.76
C PRO A 429 -20.36 -14.05 -17.01
N THR A 430 -20.93 -13.40 -16.00
CA THR A 430 -22.30 -12.87 -16.05
C THR A 430 -22.34 -11.46 -15.49
N CYS A 431 -23.08 -10.58 -16.19
CA CYS A 431 -23.36 -9.22 -15.74
C CYS A 431 -24.71 -9.14 -15.05
N SER A 432 -24.76 -8.36 -13.98
CA SER A 432 -26.01 -7.91 -13.38
C SER A 432 -25.84 -6.45 -12.94
N LYS A 433 -26.83 -5.63 -13.30
CA LYS A 433 -26.86 -4.17 -13.10
C LYS A 433 -26.70 -3.75 -11.64
N TYR A 434 -27.03 -4.64 -10.69
CA TYR A 434 -26.99 -4.37 -9.25
C TYR A 434 -25.88 -5.14 -8.51
N SER A 435 -25.01 -5.83 -9.24
CA SER A 435 -24.02 -6.73 -8.67
C SER A 435 -22.69 -6.04 -8.32
N ALA A 436 -22.77 -5.00 -7.49
CA ALA A 436 -21.60 -4.26 -6.98
C ALA A 436 -21.32 -4.62 -5.51
N GLY A 437 -20.62 -5.74 -5.29
CA GLY A 437 -20.17 -6.15 -3.95
C GLY A 437 -18.66 -6.40 -3.90
N GLY A 438 -18.20 -7.41 -3.17
CA GLY A 438 -16.78 -7.65 -2.91
C GLY A 438 -16.16 -8.79 -3.72
N LEU A 439 -14.91 -8.59 -4.15
CA LEU A 439 -14.05 -9.61 -4.73
C LEU A 439 -13.36 -10.39 -3.61
N LEU A 440 -13.45 -11.71 -3.67
CA LEU A 440 -13.08 -12.65 -2.62
C LEU A 440 -12.02 -13.62 -3.11
N ARG A 441 -11.06 -13.90 -2.24
CA ARG A 441 -10.05 -14.95 -2.39
C ARG A 441 -10.22 -15.97 -1.27
N LYS A 442 -10.18 -17.26 -1.61
CA LYS A 442 -10.16 -18.33 -0.59
C LYS A 442 -8.72 -18.59 -0.16
N GLU A 443 -8.43 -18.37 1.13
CA GLU A 443 -7.12 -18.65 1.74
C GLU A 443 -7.33 -19.38 3.08
N ASN A 444 -6.61 -20.48 3.32
CA ASN A 444 -6.69 -21.26 4.56
C ASN A 444 -8.13 -21.61 4.99
N GLY A 445 -8.96 -21.98 4.02
CA GLY A 445 -10.37 -22.34 4.24
C GLY A 445 -11.33 -21.17 4.50
N LYS A 446 -10.84 -19.92 4.53
CA LYS A 446 -11.64 -18.71 4.73
C LYS A 446 -11.73 -17.87 3.45
N GLN A 447 -12.85 -17.19 3.27
CA GLN A 447 -13.00 -16.15 2.26
C GLN A 447 -12.42 -14.84 2.80
N LYS A 448 -11.52 -14.22 2.04
CA LYS A 448 -10.92 -12.93 2.32
C LYS A 448 -11.34 -11.91 1.26
N LEU A 449 -11.72 -10.72 1.70
CA LEU A 449 -12.07 -9.59 0.86
C LEU A 449 -10.78 -8.93 0.33
N ILE A 450 -10.60 -8.94 -0.98
CA ILE A 450 -9.43 -8.34 -1.64
C ILE A 450 -9.78 -7.04 -2.39
N GLY A 451 -11.05 -6.87 -2.75
CA GLY A 451 -11.50 -5.65 -3.43
C GLY A 451 -13.00 -5.42 -3.31
N ILE A 452 -13.42 -4.18 -3.54
CA ILE A 452 -14.83 -3.78 -3.62
C ILE A 452 -15.11 -3.25 -5.01
N MET A 453 -16.09 -3.85 -5.68
CA MET A 453 -16.46 -3.49 -7.05
C MET A 453 -16.95 -2.04 -7.11
N TYR A 454 -16.39 -1.29 -8.04
CA TYR A 454 -16.64 0.14 -8.21
C TYR A 454 -17.36 0.44 -9.53
N TYR A 455 -16.96 -0.22 -10.62
CA TYR A 455 -17.56 -0.04 -11.94
C TYR A 455 -17.81 -1.40 -12.61
N HIS A 456 -18.93 -1.53 -13.32
CA HIS A 456 -19.20 -2.67 -14.19
C HIS A 456 -19.13 -2.24 -15.65
N SER A 457 -18.29 -2.92 -16.45
CA SER A 457 -18.43 -2.85 -17.90
C SER A 457 -19.74 -3.55 -18.31
N PRO A 458 -20.49 -3.02 -19.31
CA PRO A 458 -21.69 -3.65 -19.85
C PRO A 458 -21.48 -5.11 -20.30
N ASP A 459 -20.27 -5.47 -20.72
CA ASP A 459 -19.92 -6.80 -21.22
C ASP A 459 -19.18 -7.67 -20.19
N CYS A 460 -18.91 -7.14 -18.99
CA CYS A 460 -18.14 -7.79 -17.93
C CYS A 460 -16.73 -8.28 -18.30
N LYS A 461 -16.19 -7.83 -19.43
CA LYS A 461 -14.83 -8.15 -19.86
C LYS A 461 -13.77 -7.32 -19.16
N GLU A 462 -14.12 -6.17 -18.59
CA GLU A 462 -13.24 -5.38 -17.74
C GLU A 462 -14.06 -4.61 -16.71
N ASN A 463 -14.10 -5.10 -15.47
CA ASN A 463 -14.73 -4.43 -14.35
C ASN A 463 -13.66 -3.86 -13.43
N ASN A 464 -13.99 -2.79 -12.71
CA ASN A 464 -13.05 -2.15 -11.78
C ASN A 464 -13.48 -2.43 -10.33
N ALA A 465 -12.51 -2.70 -9.47
CA ALA A 465 -12.68 -2.78 -8.03
C ALA A 465 -11.58 -1.97 -7.31
N VAL A 466 -11.92 -1.42 -6.16
CA VAL A 466 -10.97 -0.78 -5.24
C VAL A 466 -10.32 -1.87 -4.40
N SER A 467 -8.99 -1.90 -4.36
CA SER A 467 -8.21 -2.87 -3.59
C SER A 467 -8.33 -2.59 -2.09
N ILE A 468 -8.84 -3.58 -1.36
CA ILE A 468 -8.90 -3.56 0.10
C ILE A 468 -7.52 -3.92 0.69
N GLU A 469 -6.74 -4.74 -0.02
CA GLU A 469 -5.37 -5.10 0.37
C GLU A 469 -4.45 -3.88 0.41
N VAL A 470 -4.57 -2.96 -0.56
CA VAL A 470 -3.80 -1.71 -0.56
C VAL A 470 -4.21 -0.80 0.60
N LEU A 471 -5.50 -0.78 0.94
CA LEU A 471 -6.07 0.08 1.99
C LEU A 471 -6.07 -0.59 3.39
N ALA A 472 -5.45 -1.76 3.56
CA ALA A 472 -5.57 -2.59 4.76
C ALA A 472 -5.19 -1.86 6.07
N ASP A 473 -4.15 -1.02 6.02
CA ASP A 473 -3.69 -0.27 7.20
C ASP A 473 -4.74 0.73 7.70
N LEU A 474 -5.53 1.33 6.80
CA LEU A 474 -6.62 2.23 7.17
C LEU A 474 -7.72 1.49 7.95
N PHE A 475 -8.02 0.24 7.59
CA PHE A 475 -8.98 -0.57 8.35
C PHE A 475 -8.45 -0.94 9.74
N CYS A 476 -7.14 -1.16 9.89
CA CYS A 476 -6.53 -1.34 11.22
C CYS A 476 -6.64 -0.05 12.04
N VAL A 477 -6.34 1.10 11.44
CA VAL A 477 -6.38 2.41 12.11
C VAL A 477 -7.78 2.82 12.54
N TYR A 478 -8.78 2.68 11.67
CA TYR A 478 -10.14 3.19 11.89
C TYR A 478 -11.12 2.15 12.43
N ALA A 479 -10.94 0.85 12.15
CA ALA A 479 -11.84 -0.21 12.61
C ALA A 479 -11.21 -1.16 13.64
N GLY A 480 -9.90 -1.08 13.90
CA GLY A 480 -9.19 -2.03 14.77
C GLY A 480 -9.01 -3.42 14.16
N ILE A 481 -9.30 -3.58 12.86
CA ILE A 481 -9.15 -4.87 12.16
C ILE A 481 -7.72 -4.99 11.64
N CYS A 482 -6.84 -5.53 12.47
CA CYS A 482 -5.40 -5.60 12.21
C CYS A 482 -4.95 -7.05 11.98
N LYS A 483 -3.77 -7.22 11.38
CA LYS A 483 -3.13 -8.54 11.24
C LYS A 483 -2.89 -9.14 12.63
N VAL A 484 -3.45 -10.32 12.87
CA VAL A 484 -3.21 -11.08 14.10
C VAL A 484 -1.93 -11.88 13.91
N ALA A 485 -0.95 -11.70 14.80
CA ALA A 485 0.26 -12.52 14.78
C ALA A 485 -0.12 -13.98 15.07
N THR A 486 0.01 -14.85 14.08
CA THR A 486 -0.02 -16.29 14.34
C THR A 486 1.18 -16.63 15.21
N LYS A 487 0.94 -17.04 16.45
CA LYS A 487 1.92 -17.83 17.21
C LYS A 487 2.13 -19.12 16.41
N GLU A 488 3.13 -19.15 15.54
CA GLU A 488 3.57 -20.41 14.93
C GLU A 488 4.04 -21.31 16.08
N GLN A 489 3.38 -22.46 16.24
CA GLN A 489 4.00 -23.57 16.95
C GLN A 489 5.30 -23.92 16.20
N PRO A 490 6.43 -24.09 16.89
CA PRO A 490 7.68 -24.40 16.23
C PRO A 490 7.49 -25.69 15.42
N LYS A 491 7.73 -25.60 14.10
CA LYS A 491 7.86 -26.77 13.23
C LYS A 491 8.92 -27.66 13.86
N LYS A 492 8.55 -28.87 14.27
CA LYS A 492 9.51 -29.96 14.44
C LYS A 492 10.15 -30.18 13.07
N GLU A 493 11.34 -29.63 12.85
CA GLU A 493 12.21 -30.11 11.79
C GLU A 493 12.43 -31.60 12.04
N LYS A 494 12.01 -32.42 11.06
CA LYS A 494 12.48 -33.80 10.98
C LYS A 494 13.97 -33.73 10.73
N LEU A 495 14.76 -33.99 11.77
CA LEU A 495 16.17 -34.31 11.61
C LEU A 495 16.26 -35.52 10.68
N VAL A 496 16.90 -35.33 9.53
CA VAL A 496 17.34 -36.42 8.67
C VAL A 496 18.38 -37.20 9.48
N GLN A 497 18.07 -38.45 9.80
CA GLN A 497 19.05 -39.37 10.39
C GLN A 497 20.12 -39.68 9.34
N LEU A 498 21.35 -39.26 9.61
CA LEU A 498 22.56 -39.82 9.02
C LEU A 498 23.20 -40.76 10.05
N SER A 499 23.76 -41.84 9.51
CA SER A 499 24.14 -43.10 10.13
C SER A 499 25.10 -43.02 11.33
N GLU A 500 24.94 -44.03 12.18
CA GLU A 500 25.73 -44.35 13.36
C GLU A 500 27.25 -44.36 13.12
N GLY A 501 27.98 -43.78 14.08
CA GLY A 501 29.41 -43.96 14.29
C GLY A 501 29.71 -43.73 15.77
N GLN A 502 30.14 -44.79 16.45
CA GLN A 502 30.47 -44.87 17.88
C GLN A 502 31.61 -43.90 18.26
N ASP A 503 31.46 -43.16 19.36
CA ASP A 503 32.27 -43.31 20.57
C ASP A 503 32.04 -42.16 21.58
N GLY A 504 31.93 -42.55 22.85
CA GLY A 504 32.58 -41.82 23.95
C GLY A 504 31.92 -40.57 24.53
N THR A 505 31.48 -40.72 25.79
CA THR A 505 31.38 -39.69 26.85
C THR A 505 30.18 -38.73 26.84
N ALA A 506 29.26 -39.00 27.77
CA ALA A 506 28.18 -38.12 28.17
C ALA A 506 28.68 -36.94 29.03
N ALA A 507 28.30 -35.72 28.65
CA ALA A 507 28.29 -34.56 29.53
C ALA A 507 26.92 -33.86 29.37
N PRO A 508 26.18 -33.55 30.46
CA PRO A 508 24.89 -32.90 30.33
C PRO A 508 25.07 -31.40 30.09
N SER A 509 24.53 -30.90 28.98
CA SER A 509 24.35 -29.47 28.74
C SER A 509 23.28 -28.93 29.68
N PHE A 510 23.74 -28.20 30.70
CA PHE A 510 22.89 -27.46 31.63
C PHE A 510 22.14 -26.34 30.90
N SER A 511 20.81 -26.34 31.06
CA SER A 511 19.93 -25.25 30.66
C SER A 511 20.25 -23.98 31.46
N MET A 512 20.71 -22.95 30.75
CA MET A 512 21.06 -21.61 31.25
C MET A 512 19.86 -20.83 31.84
N TYR A 513 18.65 -21.41 31.80
CA TYR A 513 17.42 -20.77 32.31
C TYR A 513 17.10 -21.09 33.79
N MET A 514 17.80 -22.03 34.43
CA MET A 514 17.58 -22.36 35.85
C MET A 514 18.41 -21.51 36.82
N PHE A 515 19.47 -20.84 36.35
CA PHE A 515 20.35 -20.05 37.23
C PHE A 515 19.84 -18.63 37.52
N SER A 516 19.00 -18.06 36.66
CA SER A 516 18.42 -16.72 36.87
C SER A 516 17.42 -16.70 38.03
N GLY A 517 16.52 -17.70 38.10
CA GLY A 517 15.50 -17.76 39.16
C GLY A 517 16.07 -18.01 40.55
N VAL A 518 17.12 -18.84 40.66
CA VAL A 518 17.75 -19.17 41.96
C VAL A 518 18.57 -17.99 42.50
N LEU A 519 19.25 -17.23 41.64
CA LEU A 519 19.98 -16.02 42.04
C LEU A 519 19.04 -14.90 42.50
N ILE A 520 17.88 -14.75 41.86
CA ILE A 520 16.85 -13.79 42.28
C ILE A 520 16.25 -14.20 43.64
N LEU A 521 15.98 -15.49 43.85
CA LEU A 521 15.48 -15.97 45.14
C LEU A 521 16.53 -15.79 46.26
N LEU A 522 17.81 -16.05 45.98
CA LEU A 522 18.88 -15.83 46.96
C LEU A 522 19.05 -14.35 47.31
N ALA A 523 18.96 -13.45 46.32
CA ALA A 523 19.03 -12.01 46.55
C ALA A 523 17.86 -11.50 47.41
N ILE A 524 16.65 -12.03 47.19
CA ILE A 524 15.47 -11.70 48.00
C ILE A 524 15.61 -12.21 49.44
N LEU A 525 16.13 -13.44 49.63
CA LEU A 525 16.36 -14.02 50.95
C LEU A 525 17.45 -13.27 51.73
N ILE A 526 18.52 -12.84 51.06
CA ILE A 526 19.59 -12.03 51.69
C ILE A 526 19.05 -10.64 52.07
N LEU A 527 18.22 -10.01 51.23
CA LEU A 527 17.59 -8.73 51.57
C LEU A 527 16.63 -8.86 52.76
N LEU A 528 15.85 -9.94 52.85
CA LEU A 528 14.96 -10.20 53.97
C LEU A 528 15.74 -10.47 55.27
N ALA A 529 16.91 -11.11 55.20
CA ALA A 529 17.77 -11.36 56.36
C ALA A 529 18.53 -10.11 56.86
N ILE A 530 18.59 -9.04 56.07
CA ILE A 530 19.18 -7.75 56.47
C ILE A 530 18.10 -6.80 57.04
N LEU A 531 16.82 -7.07 56.76
CA LEU A 531 15.66 -6.26 57.18
C LEU A 531 14.91 -6.83 58.40
N CYS A 532 15.32 -7.98 58.92
CA CYS A 532 14.91 -8.55 60.22
C CYS A 532 16.12 -8.63 61.14
#